data_AF-A0A934Z508-F1
#
_entry.id   AF-A0A934Z508-F1
#
_cell.length_a   1.000
_cell.length_b   1.000
_cell.length_c   1.000
_cell.angle_alpha   90.00
_cell.angle_beta   90.00
_cell.angle_gamma   90.00
#
_symmetry.space_group_name_H-M   'P 1'
#
loop_
_entity.id
_entity.type
_entity.pdbx_description
1 polymer ?
#
loop_
_entity_poly.entity_id
_entity_poly.type
_entity_poly.pdbx_seq_one_letter_code
_entity_poly.pdbx_strand_id
1 'polypeptide(L)'
;MLQSQQDIGGVLCVDFANGAELPEPVDNPAALREVARFRVLLHRLLRAEALGEGAAERDLGRLNRILSQGQNHRGVLPAVRGYGWGWIGPAEDVARSLWPVAWSAALLLTGPDLARLKCCDGCGRLFVDASRNRSRRWCDMQGCGNRAKVARHRQRVG
;
A
#
# COMPACT_ATOMS: atom_id res chain seq x y z
N MET A 1 -24.66 3.92 8.74
CA MET A 1 -23.44 3.61 9.49
C MET A 1 -22.28 3.67 8.51
N LEU A 2 -21.81 4.89 8.25
CA LEU A 2 -20.67 5.22 7.37
C LEU A 2 -19.41 5.19 8.25
N GLN A 3 -18.94 3.99 8.59
CA GLN A 3 -17.66 3.87 9.29
C GLN A 3 -16.54 3.74 8.25
N SER A 4 -15.51 4.57 8.43
CA SER A 4 -14.21 4.57 7.72
C SER A 4 -14.10 5.27 6.35
N GLN A 5 -14.46 6.55 6.27
CA GLN A 5 -13.79 7.48 5.34
C GLN A 5 -12.52 8.10 5.98
N GLN A 6 -11.71 7.30 6.68
CA GLN A 6 -10.54 7.80 7.44
C GLN A 6 -9.23 7.04 7.16
N ASP A 7 -9.00 6.62 5.92
CA ASP A 7 -7.65 6.34 5.42
C ASP A 7 -7.40 7.12 4.11
N ILE A 8 -7.41 8.45 4.25
CA ILE A 8 -7.07 9.40 3.17
C ILE A 8 -5.56 9.69 3.28
N GLY A 9 -4.75 8.86 2.63
CA GLY A 9 -3.34 9.17 2.38
C GLY A 9 -2.47 7.92 2.37
N GLY A 10 -2.28 7.29 1.20
CA GLY A 10 -1.18 6.37 0.84
C GLY A 10 -0.80 5.18 1.75
N VAL A 11 -1.28 5.08 2.98
CA VAL A 11 -0.78 4.16 4.02
C VAL A 11 -1.28 2.75 3.77
N LEU A 12 -2.54 2.59 3.36
CA LEU A 12 -3.12 1.29 3.05
C LEU A 12 -2.28 0.49 2.04
N CYS A 13 -1.79 1.12 0.96
CA CYS A 13 -0.96 0.41 -0.01
C CYS A 13 0.43 0.03 0.53
N VAL A 14 1.00 0.86 1.43
CA VAL A 14 2.29 0.60 2.08
C VAL A 14 2.16 -0.55 3.07
N ASP A 15 1.11 -0.55 3.88
CA ASP A 15 0.84 -1.62 4.84
C ASP A 15 0.55 -2.94 4.13
N PHE A 16 -0.25 -2.90 3.07
CA PHE A 16 -0.48 -4.07 2.22
C PHE A 16 0.83 -4.56 1.60
N ALA A 17 1.67 -3.69 1.03
CA ALA A 17 2.98 -4.09 0.52
C ALA A 17 3.86 -4.75 1.60
N ASN A 18 3.72 -4.34 2.87
CA ASN A 18 4.47 -4.84 4.01
C ASN A 18 3.90 -6.11 4.66
N GLY A 19 2.73 -6.61 4.23
CA GLY A 19 2.16 -7.86 4.74
C GLY A 19 0.75 -7.74 5.34
N ALA A 20 0.14 -6.56 5.40
CA ALA A 20 -1.22 -6.41 5.93
C ALA A 20 -2.27 -7.11 5.04
N GLU A 21 -3.35 -7.58 5.65
CA GLU A 21 -4.47 -8.20 4.94
C GLU A 21 -5.30 -7.17 4.17
N LEU A 22 -6.15 -7.63 3.26
CA LEU A 22 -7.11 -6.75 2.61
C LEU A 22 -8.20 -6.32 3.62
N PRO A 23 -8.80 -5.13 3.45
CA PRO A 23 -9.94 -4.72 4.27
C PRO A 23 -11.12 -5.70 4.17
N GLU A 24 -11.37 -6.21 2.95
CA GLU A 24 -12.38 -7.21 2.68
C GLU A 24 -11.67 -8.53 2.33
N PRO A 25 -11.85 -9.60 3.13
CA PRO A 25 -11.16 -10.87 2.92
C PRO A 25 -11.65 -11.57 1.65
N VAL A 26 -10.76 -12.35 1.05
CA VAL A 26 -11.06 -13.23 -0.08
C VAL A 26 -10.69 -14.66 0.31
N ASP A 27 -11.51 -15.64 -0.06
CA ASP A 27 -11.40 -17.02 0.42
C ASP A 27 -11.13 -18.04 -0.71
N ASN A 28 -11.48 -17.72 -1.95
CA ASN A 28 -11.20 -18.58 -3.11
C ASN A 28 -9.68 -18.62 -3.44
N PRO A 29 -9.07 -19.80 -3.62
CA PRO A 29 -7.67 -19.96 -4.02
C PRO A 29 -7.21 -19.13 -5.22
N ALA A 30 -8.06 -18.90 -6.22
CA ALA A 30 -7.72 -18.07 -7.36
C ALA A 30 -7.54 -16.60 -6.98
N ALA A 31 -8.44 -16.06 -6.15
CA ALA A 31 -8.36 -14.70 -5.63
C ALA A 31 -7.14 -14.53 -4.73
N LEU A 32 -6.89 -15.47 -3.81
CA LEU A 32 -5.71 -15.45 -2.94
C LEU A 32 -4.38 -15.38 -3.71
N ARG A 33 -4.28 -16.09 -4.85
CA ARG A 33 -3.11 -15.99 -5.74
C ARG A 33 -2.97 -14.60 -6.36
N GLU A 34 -4.07 -13.98 -6.79
CA GLU A 34 -4.04 -12.61 -7.32
C GLU A 34 -3.68 -11.57 -6.24
N VAL A 35 -4.17 -11.73 -5.01
CA VAL A 35 -3.76 -10.90 -3.86
C VAL A 35 -2.26 -11.00 -3.60
N ALA A 36 -1.72 -12.22 -3.55
CA ALA A 36 -0.29 -12.44 -3.36
C ALA A 36 0.55 -11.82 -4.49
N ARG A 37 0.13 -11.98 -5.75
CA ARG A 37 0.78 -11.36 -6.92
C ARG A 37 0.75 -9.83 -6.83
N PHE A 38 -0.38 -9.27 -6.44
CA PHE A 38 -0.52 -7.82 -6.31
C PHE A 38 0.35 -7.26 -5.19
N ARG A 39 0.47 -7.97 -4.07
CA ARG A 39 1.37 -7.59 -2.96
C ARG A 39 2.82 -7.49 -3.43
N VAL A 40 3.30 -8.51 -4.14
CA VAL A 40 4.67 -8.51 -4.69
C VAL A 40 4.86 -7.37 -5.69
N LEU A 41 3.87 -7.12 -6.55
CA LEU A 41 3.90 -6.00 -7.48
C LEU A 41 4.01 -4.66 -6.76
N LEU A 42 3.14 -4.40 -5.78
CA LEU A 42 3.14 -3.13 -5.06
C LEU A 42 4.44 -2.92 -4.30
N HIS A 43 4.94 -3.95 -3.62
CA HIS A 43 6.22 -3.85 -2.94
C HIS A 43 7.37 -3.53 -3.91
N ARG A 44 7.42 -4.20 -5.08
CA ARG A 44 8.45 -3.92 -6.09
C ARG A 44 8.34 -2.49 -6.63
N LEU A 45 7.14 -2.05 -6.99
CA LEU A 45 6.87 -0.73 -7.53
C LEU A 45 7.26 0.36 -6.53
N LEU A 46 6.70 0.30 -5.31
CA LEU A 46 6.94 1.30 -4.28
C LEU A 46 8.38 1.31 -3.79
N ARG A 47 9.07 0.16 -3.78
CA ARG A 47 10.50 0.11 -3.46
C ARG A 47 11.36 0.78 -4.52
N ALA A 48 11.08 0.59 -5.80
CA ALA A 48 11.82 1.26 -6.88
C ALA A 48 11.67 2.79 -6.75
N GLU A 49 10.46 3.28 -6.47
CA GLU A 49 10.21 4.69 -6.18
C GLU A 49 10.94 5.18 -4.94
N ALA A 50 10.90 4.42 -3.83
CA ALA A 50 11.58 4.76 -2.59
C ALA A 50 13.10 4.87 -2.72
N LEU A 51 13.68 4.22 -3.73
CA LEU A 51 15.12 4.25 -4.03
C LEU A 51 15.48 5.23 -5.15
N GLY A 52 14.50 5.93 -5.74
CA GLY A 52 14.72 6.85 -6.85
C GLY A 52 15.05 6.17 -8.18
N GLU A 53 14.78 4.87 -8.30
CA GLU A 53 15.00 4.07 -9.51
C GLU A 53 13.87 4.27 -10.53
N GLY A 54 12.69 4.70 -10.06
CA GLY A 54 11.47 4.85 -10.86
C GLY A 54 10.76 3.51 -11.12
N ALA A 55 9.44 3.54 -11.14
CA ALA A 55 8.61 2.38 -11.39
C ALA A 55 8.73 1.89 -12.84
N ALA A 56 8.88 0.57 -13.01
CA ALA A 56 8.89 -0.04 -14.33
C ALA A 56 7.51 0.12 -15.01
N GLU A 57 7.50 0.45 -16.30
CA GLU A 57 6.27 0.65 -17.09
C GLU A 57 5.32 -0.55 -17.01
N ARG A 58 5.85 -1.77 -17.03
CA ARG A 58 5.08 -3.01 -16.86
C ARG A 58 4.29 -3.06 -15.54
N ASP A 59 4.86 -2.53 -14.46
CA ASP A 59 4.28 -2.59 -13.11
C ASP A 59 3.18 -1.53 -12.98
N LEU A 60 3.42 -0.33 -13.52
CA LEU A 60 2.41 0.71 -13.68
C LEU A 60 1.25 0.23 -14.55
N GLY A 61 1.54 -0.43 -15.68
CA GLY A 61 0.51 -1.00 -16.55
C GLY A 61 -0.33 -2.09 -15.88
N ARG A 62 0.23 -2.86 -14.93
CA ARG A 62 -0.56 -3.83 -14.15
C ARG A 62 -1.35 -3.15 -13.01
N LEU A 63 -0.81 -2.12 -12.35
CA LEU A 63 -1.56 -1.30 -11.40
C LEU A 63 -2.77 -0.65 -12.07
N ASN A 64 -2.58 -0.02 -13.23
CA ASN A 64 -3.64 0.64 -14.01
C ASN A 64 -4.74 -0.34 -14.41
N ARG A 65 -4.39 -1.57 -14.81
CA ARG A 65 -5.41 -2.59 -15.11
C ARG A 65 -6.29 -2.93 -13.90
N ILE A 66 -5.69 -3.08 -12.71
CA ILE A 66 -6.44 -3.35 -11.48
C ILE A 66 -7.34 -2.16 -11.11
N LEU A 67 -6.83 -0.93 -11.26
CA LEU A 67 -7.61 0.29 -11.07
C LEU A 67 -8.83 0.32 -12.01
N SER A 68 -8.63 0.12 -13.31
CA SER A 68 -9.71 0.12 -14.29
C SER A 68 -10.73 -0.99 -14.04
N GLN A 69 -10.28 -2.21 -13.75
CA GLN A 69 -11.17 -3.34 -13.47
C GLN A 69 -12.03 -3.07 -12.22
N GLY A 70 -11.40 -2.68 -11.11
CA GLY A 70 -12.12 -2.37 -9.88
C GLY A 70 -13.06 -1.16 -10.01
N GLN A 71 -12.68 -0.17 -10.82
CA GLN A 71 -13.51 1.01 -11.10
C GLN A 71 -14.82 0.64 -11.81
N ASN A 72 -14.83 -0.41 -12.63
CA ASN A 72 -16.06 -0.91 -13.27
C ASN A 72 -17.07 -1.48 -12.27
N HIS A 73 -16.63 -1.79 -11.04
CA HIS A 73 -17.50 -2.23 -9.94
C HIS A 73 -17.95 -1.07 -9.05
N ARG A 74 -17.64 0.18 -9.39
CA ARG A 74 -18.09 1.36 -8.62
C ARG A 74 -19.29 1.99 -9.30
N GLY A 75 -20.34 2.27 -8.53
CA GLY A 75 -21.54 2.90 -9.04
C GLY A 75 -22.28 3.72 -7.99
N VAL A 76 -23.29 4.45 -8.46
CA VAL A 76 -24.23 5.18 -7.63
C VAL A 76 -25.37 4.24 -7.23
N LEU A 77 -25.60 4.09 -5.93
CA LEU A 77 -26.62 3.22 -5.35
C LEU A 77 -27.59 4.02 -4.48
N PRO A 78 -28.86 3.58 -4.35
CA PRO A 78 -29.78 4.13 -3.37
C PRO A 78 -29.24 4.03 -1.94
N ALA A 79 -29.42 5.07 -1.14
CA ALA A 79 -29.08 5.11 0.28
C ALA A 79 -30.32 5.46 1.12
N VAL A 80 -30.21 5.36 2.47
CA VAL A 80 -31.30 5.72 3.40
C VAL A 80 -31.86 7.13 3.11
N ARG A 81 -31.00 8.05 2.66
CA ARG A 81 -31.40 9.35 2.12
C ARG A 81 -30.61 9.63 0.84
N GLY A 82 -31.31 9.69 -0.30
CA GLY A 82 -30.72 10.01 -1.59
C GLY A 82 -29.86 8.86 -2.15
N TYR A 83 -28.67 9.19 -2.62
CA TYR A 83 -27.77 8.26 -3.30
C TYR A 83 -26.37 8.32 -2.71
N GLY A 84 -25.64 7.20 -2.81
CA GLY A 84 -24.26 7.09 -2.37
C GLY A 84 -23.39 6.31 -3.35
N TRP A 85 -22.08 6.43 -3.17
CA TRP A 85 -21.13 5.56 -3.86
C TRP A 85 -21.10 4.19 -3.21
N GLY A 86 -21.14 3.15 -4.03
CA GLY A 86 -21.00 1.78 -3.55
C GLY A 86 -20.50 0.82 -4.62
N TRP A 87 -20.62 -0.46 -4.31
CA TRP A 87 -20.16 -1.54 -5.17
C TRP A 87 -21.31 -2.13 -5.98
N ILE A 88 -21.13 -2.21 -7.30
CA ILE A 88 -22.05 -2.85 -8.24
C ILE A 88 -21.45 -4.17 -8.75
N GLY A 89 -22.33 -5.09 -9.12
CA GLY A 89 -21.93 -6.40 -9.62
C GLY A 89 -21.51 -7.40 -8.52
N PRO A 90 -20.93 -8.55 -8.91
CA PRO A 90 -20.60 -9.65 -8.01
C PRO A 90 -19.59 -9.24 -6.92
N ALA A 91 -19.75 -9.80 -5.72
CA ALA A 91 -18.85 -9.52 -4.58
C ALA A 91 -17.57 -10.37 -4.64
N GLU A 92 -17.62 -11.49 -5.35
CA GLU A 92 -16.54 -12.46 -5.53
C GLU A 92 -15.45 -12.01 -6.52
N ASP A 93 -15.67 -10.90 -7.25
CA ASP A 93 -14.65 -10.38 -8.16
C ASP A 93 -13.48 -9.79 -7.36
N VAL A 94 -12.31 -10.42 -7.47
CA VAL A 94 -11.10 -10.01 -6.76
C VAL A 94 -10.69 -8.56 -7.10
N ALA A 95 -11.02 -8.06 -8.29
CA ALA A 95 -10.72 -6.67 -8.66
C ALA A 95 -11.42 -5.68 -7.73
N ARG A 96 -12.62 -6.00 -7.24
CA ARG A 96 -13.35 -5.20 -6.24
C ARG A 96 -12.57 -5.11 -4.93
N SER A 97 -12.03 -6.23 -4.44
CA SER A 97 -11.28 -6.29 -3.18
C SER A 97 -9.89 -5.66 -3.28
N LEU A 98 -9.25 -5.71 -4.46
CA LEU A 98 -7.94 -5.10 -4.70
C LEU A 98 -8.02 -3.58 -4.90
N TRP A 99 -9.15 -3.07 -5.38
CA TRP A 99 -9.29 -1.67 -5.78
C TRP A 99 -8.97 -0.65 -4.68
N PRO A 100 -9.41 -0.79 -3.41
CA PRO A 100 -9.06 0.18 -2.36
C PRO A 100 -7.55 0.34 -2.17
N VAL A 101 -6.82 -0.77 -2.23
CA VAL A 101 -5.35 -0.79 -2.10
C VAL A 101 -4.70 -0.20 -3.36
N ALA A 102 -5.19 -0.55 -4.55
CA ALA A 102 -4.72 0.02 -5.81
C ALA A 102 -4.95 1.54 -5.88
N TRP A 103 -6.11 2.00 -5.42
CA TRP A 103 -6.45 3.42 -5.32
C TRP A 103 -5.56 4.15 -4.31
N SER A 104 -5.29 3.53 -3.15
CA SER A 104 -4.33 4.05 -2.19
C SER A 104 -2.93 4.20 -2.80
N ALA A 105 -2.49 3.24 -3.62
CA ALA A 105 -1.22 3.32 -4.33
C ALA A 105 -1.21 4.46 -5.36
N ALA A 106 -2.29 4.63 -6.12
CA ALA A 106 -2.43 5.75 -7.05
C ALA A 106 -2.32 7.10 -6.31
N LEU A 107 -3.05 7.28 -5.21
CA LEU A 107 -3.00 8.49 -4.39
C LEU A 107 -1.59 8.77 -3.84
N LEU A 108 -0.86 7.72 -3.42
CA LEU A 108 0.53 7.87 -2.98
C LEU A 108 1.43 8.32 -4.14
N LEU A 109 1.37 7.64 -5.28
CA LEU A 109 2.22 7.89 -6.45
C LEU A 109 1.97 9.25 -7.11
N THR A 110 0.75 9.77 -7.05
CA THR A 110 0.41 11.09 -7.59
C THR A 110 0.39 12.19 -6.53
N GLY A 111 0.67 11.83 -5.27
CA GLY A 111 0.51 12.71 -4.11
C GLY A 111 1.84 13.25 -3.56
N PRO A 112 1.77 14.22 -2.62
CA PRO A 112 2.96 14.80 -1.99
C PRO A 112 3.73 13.80 -1.11
N ASP A 113 3.08 12.72 -0.68
CA ASP A 113 3.67 11.71 0.19
C ASP A 113 4.67 10.79 -0.54
N LEU A 114 4.68 10.78 -1.89
CA LEU A 114 5.69 10.06 -2.65
C LEU A 114 7.11 10.47 -2.24
N ALA A 115 7.35 11.78 -2.06
CA ALA A 115 8.65 12.31 -1.63
C ALA A 115 9.03 11.93 -0.19
N ARG A 116 8.12 11.31 0.56
CA ARG A 116 8.33 10.81 1.92
C ARG A 116 8.43 9.30 1.97
N LEU A 117 8.13 8.60 0.88
CA LEU A 117 8.23 7.15 0.80
C LEU A 117 9.69 6.71 0.88
N LYS A 118 9.97 5.75 1.77
CA LYS A 118 11.31 5.23 2.02
C LYS A 118 11.31 3.72 2.22
N CYS A 119 12.46 3.12 1.96
CA CYS A 119 12.76 1.74 2.26
C CYS A 119 13.61 1.67 3.54
N CYS A 120 13.28 0.74 4.45
CA CYS A 120 14.01 0.56 5.69
C CYS A 120 15.37 -0.09 5.47
N ASP A 121 16.44 0.55 5.94
CA ASP A 121 17.82 0.04 5.85
C ASP A 121 18.04 -1.30 6.58
N GLY A 122 17.15 -1.64 7.52
CA GLY A 122 17.30 -2.83 8.37
C GLY A 122 16.53 -4.07 7.91
N CYS A 123 15.34 -3.90 7.31
CA CYS A 123 14.46 -5.03 6.98
C CYS A 123 13.79 -4.91 5.60
N GLY A 124 14.06 -3.84 4.85
CA GLY A 124 13.48 -3.64 3.51
C GLY A 124 12.00 -3.24 3.48
N ARG A 125 11.31 -3.15 4.62
CA ARG A 125 9.93 -2.66 4.68
C ARG A 125 9.82 -1.21 4.23
N LEU A 126 8.72 -0.90 3.56
CA LEU A 126 8.38 0.44 3.11
C LEU A 126 7.76 1.25 4.25
N PHE A 127 7.97 2.57 4.27
CA PHE A 127 7.31 3.46 5.21
C PHE A 127 7.24 4.89 4.65
N VAL A 128 6.27 5.67 5.13
CA VAL A 128 6.19 7.11 4.86
C VAL A 128 6.88 7.87 5.99
N ASP A 129 7.85 8.71 5.67
CA ASP A 129 8.60 9.50 6.64
C ASP A 129 7.82 10.74 7.08
N ALA A 130 7.07 10.57 8.16
CA ALA A 130 6.36 11.64 8.86
C ALA A 130 7.28 12.53 9.72
N SER A 131 8.61 12.29 9.79
CA SER A 131 9.49 13.13 10.59
C SER A 131 9.60 14.54 10.00
N ARG A 132 9.75 15.54 10.87
CA ARG A 132 9.83 16.96 10.49
C ARG A 132 10.91 17.23 9.44
N ASN A 133 12.07 16.59 9.60
CA ASN A 133 13.26 16.77 8.78
C ASN A 133 13.45 15.66 7.72
N ARG A 134 12.47 14.75 7.56
CA ARG A 134 12.56 13.60 6.64
C ARG A 134 13.87 12.82 6.78
N SER A 135 14.36 12.63 8.01
CA SER A 135 15.65 11.99 8.28
C SER A 135 15.53 10.55 8.77
N ARG A 136 14.32 9.99 8.81
CA ARG A 136 14.12 8.62 9.30
C ARG A 136 14.71 7.63 8.30
N ARG A 137 15.44 6.64 8.83
CA ARG A 137 16.10 5.55 8.06
C ARG A 137 15.50 4.17 8.34
N TRP A 138 14.66 4.05 9.36
CA TRP A 138 14.14 2.77 9.85
C TRP A 138 12.63 2.81 9.97
N CYS A 139 11.95 1.72 9.57
CA CYS A 139 10.49 1.59 9.63
C CYS A 139 9.91 1.69 11.04
N ASP A 140 10.73 1.54 12.08
CA ASP A 140 10.40 1.70 13.50
C ASP A 140 11.70 1.83 14.34
N MET A 141 11.62 2.59 15.43
CA MET A 141 12.78 2.82 16.31
C MET A 141 13.04 1.62 17.24
N GLN A 142 11.98 0.95 17.71
CA GLN A 142 12.07 -0.10 18.73
C GLN A 142 12.72 -1.39 18.24
N GLY A 143 12.46 -1.76 16.98
CA GLY A 143 13.00 -2.91 16.28
C GLY A 143 14.22 -2.54 15.45
N CYS A 144 14.01 -1.98 14.25
CA CYS A 144 15.11 -1.71 13.31
C CYS A 144 16.13 -0.68 13.85
N GLY A 145 15.65 0.41 14.46
CA GLY A 145 16.52 1.44 15.04
C GLY A 145 17.41 0.91 16.17
N ASN A 146 16.84 0.13 17.09
CA ASN A 146 17.60 -0.48 18.19
C ASN A 146 18.60 -1.53 17.70
N ARG A 147 18.22 -2.40 16.74
CA ARG A 147 19.17 -3.35 16.13
C ARG A 147 20.38 -2.63 15.55
N ALA A 148 20.17 -1.51 14.85
CA ALA A 148 21.25 -0.71 14.29
C ALA A 148 22.14 -0.05 15.38
N LYS A 149 21.57 0.38 16.51
CA LYS A 149 22.34 0.92 17.65
C LYS A 149 23.19 -0.16 18.31
N VAL A 150 22.63 -1.34 18.56
CA VAL A 150 23.35 -2.48 19.16
C VAL A 150 24.53 -2.91 18.28
N ALA A 151 24.32 -3.03 16.97
CA ALA A 151 25.40 -3.36 16.03
C ALA A 151 26.55 -2.34 16.08
N ARG A 152 26.23 -1.03 16.10
CA ARG A 152 27.24 0.04 16.23
C ARG A 152 27.97 0.03 17.57
N HIS A 153 27.29 -0.32 18.66
CA HIS A 153 27.95 -0.44 19.96
C HIS A 153 28.95 -1.62 19.97
N ARG A 154 28.55 -2.77 19.42
CA ARG A 154 29.44 -3.95 19.30
C ARG A 154 30.71 -3.66 18.50
N GLN A 155 30.61 -2.88 17.42
CA GLN A 155 31.76 -2.47 16.60
C GLN A 155 32.73 -1.50 17.29
N ARG A 156 32.32 -0.86 18.40
CA ARG A 156 33.15 0.09 19.15
C ARG A 156 33.79 -0.52 20.39
N VAL A 157 33.18 -1.59 20.93
CA VAL A 157 33.56 -2.20 22.21
C VAL A 157 34.22 -3.56 22.01
N GLY A 158 34.06 -4.19 20.85
CA GLY A 158 34.87 -5.33 20.41
C GLY A 158 36.07 -4.84 19.62
#